data_AF-A0A8B7DIN7-F1
#
_entry.id   AF-A0A8B7DIN7-F1
#
_cell.length_a   1.000
_cell.length_b   1.000
_cell.length_c   1.000
_cell.angle_alpha   90.00
_cell.angle_beta   90.00
_cell.angle_gamma   90.00
#
_symmetry.space_group_name_H-M   'P 1'
#
loop_
_entity.id
_entity.type
_entity.pdbx_description
1 polymer ?
#
loop_
_entity_poly.entity_id
_entity_poly.type
_entity_poly.pdbx_seq_one_letter_code
_entity_poly.pdbx_strand_id
1 'polypeptide(L)'
;YGMHEDYKYYFWGCTKTLRNRGLFVADQDIAVMTKDVRRCRFYQQESENVKSRFYCDAPGYIGDSDVSVNLPITKEACEKFDWPQGSRKFAKWREVNKRLPMPDCIQLPKSRDNHNGNGLGGFANTYNWTIPNDINENCVLRLRYNISTGDLSKFTSTSSVSIGALVGLSDTEATNRGYVFKNNPVIQPLKTGNPTLDGKLQLRLAINTAQYGRTFQDRSHKFAIRPRPAEFRRTNIYNLNVRGKRGNIVQVYPAVEYDFVPSRLTLSASDAIHIQWTGSDTNPLNNAGQGTAGTDRSNIILLKDKNYTNRKQQRRDNRQRDRQRDRHHKQEQEHLPVIGHYGNNYPMLLNTSKSFLGFGLNDVKQLAFSTPNGVSTDPLLNDASVYFDLGARPLKNAAGTYYYMCTRNNNFSNRSQKGKIVVLPQSDGRDGNNRPHSRGRFSRNMHQLKRDKQVLV
;
A
#
# COMPACT_ATOMS: atom_id res chain seq x y z
N TYR A 1 -14.57 -5.31 12.22
CA TYR A 1 -13.36 -4.52 11.88
C TYR A 1 -12.65 -5.15 10.69
N GLY A 2 -12.96 -4.67 9.47
CA GLY A 2 -12.26 -4.91 8.19
C GLY A 2 -11.44 -6.20 8.04
N MET A 3 -12.11 -7.34 7.98
CA MET A 3 -11.48 -8.62 7.63
C MET A 3 -11.87 -8.93 6.19
N HIS A 4 -10.88 -9.27 5.37
CA HIS A 4 -11.12 -9.74 3.99
C HIS A 4 -11.44 -11.24 3.96
N GLU A 5 -11.38 -11.89 5.12
CA GLU A 5 -11.97 -13.19 5.43
C GLU A 5 -13.30 -12.93 6.14
N ASP A 6 -14.28 -13.82 5.99
CA ASP A 6 -15.53 -13.72 6.73
C ASP A 6 -15.25 -13.73 8.24
N TYR A 7 -16.08 -13.04 9.02
CA TYR A 7 -15.91 -12.96 10.48
C TYR A 7 -15.79 -14.34 11.12
N LYS A 8 -16.53 -15.31 10.58
CA LYS A 8 -16.53 -16.68 11.04
C LYS A 8 -15.17 -17.34 10.81
N TYR A 9 -14.58 -17.24 9.62
CA TYR A 9 -13.28 -17.83 9.29
C TYR A 9 -12.13 -17.25 10.13
N TYR A 10 -12.07 -15.92 10.29
CA TYR A 10 -11.03 -15.31 11.12
C TYR A 10 -11.19 -15.66 12.61
N PHE A 11 -12.42 -15.57 13.14
CA PHE A 11 -12.68 -15.76 14.57
C PHE A 11 -12.72 -17.24 15.00
N TRP A 12 -13.14 -18.16 14.11
CA TRP A 12 -13.25 -19.58 14.43
C TRP A 12 -12.11 -20.43 13.87
N GLY A 13 -11.48 -20.03 12.76
CA GLY A 13 -10.30 -20.71 12.21
C GLY A 13 -9.00 -20.02 12.62
N CYS A 14 -8.82 -18.77 12.17
CA CYS A 14 -7.51 -18.10 12.20
C CYS A 14 -7.03 -17.75 13.62
N THR A 15 -7.87 -17.20 14.50
CA THR A 15 -7.48 -16.85 15.88
C THR A 15 -7.33 -18.05 16.81
N LYS A 16 -7.91 -19.20 16.45
CA LYS A 16 -7.96 -20.39 17.30
C LYS A 16 -6.75 -21.30 17.10
N THR A 17 -6.24 -21.45 15.88
CA THR A 17 -4.97 -22.18 15.69
C THR A 17 -3.88 -21.51 16.54
N LEU A 18 -3.35 -22.19 17.57
CA LEU A 18 -2.33 -21.62 18.46
C LEU A 18 -1.06 -21.22 17.69
N ARG A 19 -0.78 -21.91 16.58
CA ARG A 19 0.22 -21.52 15.56
C ARG A 19 -0.03 -20.12 14.98
N ASN A 20 -1.27 -19.69 14.81
CA ASN A 20 -1.61 -18.36 14.29
C ASN A 20 -1.52 -17.23 15.34
N ARG A 21 -1.32 -17.56 16.63
CA ARG A 21 -0.80 -16.59 17.61
C ARG A 21 0.63 -16.14 17.29
N GLY A 22 1.27 -16.79 16.33
CA GLY A 22 2.46 -16.32 15.62
C GLY A 22 2.73 -17.14 14.36
N LEU A 23 2.24 -16.66 13.21
CA LEU A 23 2.59 -17.11 11.84
C LEU A 23 1.84 -18.36 11.31
N PHE A 24 0.93 -18.19 10.34
CA PHE A 24 1.16 -18.91 9.06
C PHE A 24 2.65 -18.97 8.77
N VAL A 25 3.22 -20.18 8.80
CA VAL A 25 4.60 -20.45 8.39
C VAL A 25 4.74 -19.89 6.99
N ALA A 26 5.43 -18.75 6.90
CA ALA A 26 5.48 -17.99 5.67
C ALA A 26 6.41 -18.74 4.74
N ASP A 27 5.95 -19.10 3.55
CA ASP A 27 6.81 -19.78 2.55
C ASP A 27 8.12 -19.03 2.31
N GLN A 28 8.06 -17.69 2.41
CA GLN A 28 9.21 -16.81 2.37
C GLN A 28 8.95 -15.53 3.17
N ASP A 29 9.89 -15.15 4.04
CA ASP A 29 9.95 -13.80 4.60
C ASP A 29 10.54 -12.85 3.55
N ILE A 30 9.80 -11.80 3.20
CA ILE A 30 10.22 -10.85 2.15
C ILE A 30 11.04 -9.70 2.75
N ALA A 31 10.45 -8.98 3.70
CA ALA A 31 11.07 -7.79 4.27
C ALA A 31 10.58 -7.48 5.69
N VAL A 32 11.46 -6.90 6.50
CA VAL A 32 11.16 -6.30 7.80
C VAL A 32 11.48 -4.81 7.75
N MET A 33 10.45 -3.98 7.92
CA MET A 33 10.61 -2.53 8.03
C MET A 33 10.53 -2.14 9.51
N THR A 34 11.62 -1.60 10.05
CA THR A 34 11.75 -1.32 11.49
C THR A 34 12.19 0.11 11.74
N LYS A 35 11.74 0.71 12.85
CA LYS A 35 12.29 1.99 13.32
C LYS A 35 13.71 1.85 13.88
N ASP A 36 14.08 0.66 14.39
CA ASP A 36 15.39 0.36 14.94
C ASP A 36 16.12 -0.68 14.08
N VAL A 37 16.92 -0.20 13.14
CA VAL A 37 17.71 -1.04 12.22
C VAL A 37 18.84 -1.82 12.90
N ARG A 38 19.21 -1.49 14.15
CA ARG A 38 20.19 -2.28 14.91
C ARG A 38 19.67 -3.69 15.19
N ARG A 39 18.35 -3.89 15.13
CA ARG A 39 17.69 -5.20 15.24
C ARG A 39 17.67 -6.00 13.94
N CYS A 40 18.15 -5.45 12.82
CA CYS A 40 18.09 -6.15 11.54
C CYS A 40 18.81 -7.50 11.56
N ARG A 41 19.99 -7.57 12.20
CA ARG A 41 20.71 -8.84 12.36
C ARG A 41 19.86 -9.90 13.04
N PHE A 42 19.15 -9.52 14.11
CA PHE A 42 18.24 -10.43 14.79
C PHE A 42 17.11 -10.89 13.86
N TYR A 43 16.41 -9.97 13.18
CA TYR A 43 15.31 -10.34 12.28
C TYR A 43 15.74 -11.25 11.13
N GLN A 44 16.92 -10.99 10.56
CA GLN A 44 17.45 -11.78 9.45
C GLN A 44 17.87 -13.18 9.91
N GLN A 45 18.49 -13.31 11.09
CA GLN A 45 18.88 -14.61 11.66
C GLN A 45 17.68 -15.42 12.19
N GLU A 46 16.64 -14.73 12.67
CA GLU A 46 15.39 -15.33 13.13
C GLU A 46 14.34 -15.46 12.03
N SER A 47 14.70 -15.22 10.77
CA SER A 47 13.81 -15.44 9.64
C SER A 47 13.64 -16.93 9.38
N GLU A 48 12.43 -17.31 8.96
CA GLU A 48 12.15 -18.68 8.51
C GLU A 48 12.93 -19.05 7.23
N ASN A 49 13.41 -18.06 6.47
CA ASN A 49 14.22 -18.27 5.26
C ASN A 49 15.54 -19.01 5.55
N VAL A 50 16.09 -18.83 6.74
CA VAL A 50 17.43 -19.32 7.12
C VAL A 50 17.46 -20.15 8.40
N LYS A 51 16.46 -20.00 9.27
CA LYS A 51 16.35 -20.73 10.53
C LYS A 51 15.12 -21.61 10.49
N SER A 52 15.33 -22.93 10.61
CA SER A 52 14.25 -23.91 10.58
C SER A 52 13.12 -23.58 11.55
N ARG A 53 11.90 -23.90 11.14
CA ARG A 53 10.68 -23.86 11.96
C ARG A 53 10.11 -25.25 12.08
N PHE A 54 9.26 -25.46 13.07
CA PHE A 54 8.60 -26.74 13.27
C PHE A 54 7.11 -26.54 13.43
N TYR A 55 6.32 -27.52 12.99
CA TYR A 55 4.88 -27.51 13.15
C TYR A 55 4.31 -28.90 13.32
N CYS A 56 3.12 -28.96 13.92
CA CYS A 56 2.36 -30.19 14.02
C CYS A 56 1.53 -30.44 12.75
N ASP A 57 1.83 -31.52 12.05
CA ASP A 57 1.14 -31.98 10.85
C ASP A 57 0.13 -33.08 11.20
N ALA A 58 -1.14 -32.70 11.34
CA ALA A 58 -2.24 -33.62 11.59
C ALA A 58 -2.90 -34.04 10.26
N PRO A 59 -2.90 -35.34 9.89
CA PRO A 59 -3.43 -35.80 8.60
C PRO A 59 -4.90 -35.41 8.39
N GLY A 60 -5.20 -34.70 7.30
CA GLY A 60 -6.58 -34.29 6.99
C GLY A 60 -7.10 -33.14 7.87
N TYR A 61 -6.26 -32.51 8.69
CA TYR A 61 -6.62 -31.27 9.37
C TYR A 61 -6.66 -30.13 8.35
N ILE A 62 -7.85 -29.81 7.89
CA ILE A 62 -8.16 -28.57 7.18
C ILE A 62 -8.86 -27.73 8.24
N GLY A 63 -8.28 -26.59 8.62
CA GLY A 63 -8.77 -25.73 9.70
C GLY A 63 -10.10 -25.05 9.37
N ASP A 64 -11.14 -25.87 9.19
CA ASP A 64 -12.48 -25.44 8.83
C ASP A 64 -13.27 -24.99 10.07
N SER A 65 -14.26 -24.14 9.81
CA SER A 65 -14.94 -23.20 10.68
C SER A 65 -15.67 -23.74 11.93
N ASP A 66 -15.67 -25.06 12.16
CA ASP A 66 -16.34 -25.73 13.27
C ASP A 66 -15.40 -26.40 14.29
N VAL A 67 -14.08 -26.34 14.09
CA VAL A 67 -13.15 -27.09 14.95
C VAL A 67 -12.65 -26.23 16.12
N SER A 68 -13.13 -26.52 17.33
CA SER A 68 -12.63 -25.99 18.62
C SER A 68 -11.25 -26.53 19.02
N VAL A 69 -10.60 -27.32 18.16
CA VAL A 69 -9.38 -28.07 18.44
C VAL A 69 -8.16 -27.38 17.83
N ASN A 70 -7.23 -27.02 18.72
CA ASN A 70 -5.99 -26.34 18.35
C ASN A 70 -4.87 -27.36 18.13
N LEU A 71 -4.14 -27.23 17.00
CA LEU A 71 -2.93 -28.01 16.80
C LEU A 71 -1.87 -27.67 17.88
N PRO A 72 -1.22 -28.69 18.46
CA PRO A 72 -0.15 -28.47 19.43
C PRO A 72 1.08 -27.74 18.84
N ILE A 73 1.78 -27.00 19.69
CA ILE A 73 2.98 -26.22 19.33
C ILE A 73 4.27 -26.76 19.97
N THR A 74 4.19 -27.89 20.66
CA THR A 74 5.36 -28.61 21.16
C THR A 74 5.41 -29.99 20.51
N LYS A 75 6.62 -30.55 20.40
CA LYS A 75 6.84 -31.86 19.81
C LYS A 75 6.07 -32.94 20.57
N GLU A 76 6.18 -32.95 21.89
CA GLU A 76 5.60 -33.99 22.75
C GLU A 76 4.07 -34.00 22.66
N ALA A 77 3.46 -32.82 22.60
CA ALA A 77 2.01 -32.71 22.48
C ALA A 77 1.53 -33.06 21.07
N CYS A 78 2.31 -32.71 20.03
CA CYS A 78 1.99 -33.08 18.65
C CYS A 78 2.02 -34.59 18.43
N GLU A 79 3.05 -35.26 18.90
CA GLU A 79 3.22 -36.71 18.69
C GLU A 79 2.15 -37.54 19.42
N LYS A 80 1.47 -36.95 20.41
CA LYS A 80 0.33 -37.55 21.12
C LYS A 80 -1.03 -37.12 20.56
N PHE A 81 -1.05 -36.22 19.57
CA PHE A 81 -2.29 -35.66 19.05
C PHE A 81 -2.91 -36.59 18.01
N ASP A 82 -3.99 -37.27 18.39
CA ASP A 82 -4.78 -38.14 17.52
C ASP A 82 -5.82 -37.32 16.74
N TRP A 83 -5.80 -37.39 15.41
CA TRP A 83 -6.71 -36.64 14.56
C TRP A 83 -7.21 -37.41 13.32
N PRO A 84 -8.54 -37.46 13.09
CA PRO A 84 -9.62 -37.03 14.01
C PRO A 84 -9.57 -37.78 15.35
N GLN A 85 -10.15 -37.20 16.41
CA GLN A 85 -10.08 -37.80 17.76
C GLN A 85 -10.62 -39.24 17.76
N GLY A 86 -9.86 -40.19 18.30
CA GLY A 86 -10.22 -41.61 18.36
C GLY A 86 -9.87 -42.41 17.09
N SER A 87 -9.29 -41.76 16.07
CA SER A 87 -8.92 -42.42 14.82
C SER A 87 -7.63 -43.24 14.92
N ARG A 88 -6.85 -43.05 16.00
CA ARG A 88 -5.48 -43.59 16.17
C ARG A 88 -4.51 -43.14 15.08
N LYS A 89 -4.78 -42.01 14.42
CA LYS A 89 -3.90 -41.37 13.44
C LYS A 89 -3.21 -40.19 14.11
N PHE A 90 -2.03 -40.46 14.66
CA PHE A 90 -1.24 -39.45 15.35
C PHE A 90 -0.60 -38.45 14.39
N ALA A 91 -0.61 -37.18 14.77
CA ALA A 91 0.06 -36.11 14.06
C ALA A 91 1.58 -36.24 14.11
N LYS A 92 2.25 -35.61 13.15
CA LYS A 92 3.71 -35.67 13.00
C LYS A 92 4.32 -34.31 13.26
N TRP A 93 5.36 -34.27 14.08
CA TRP A 93 6.16 -33.06 14.25
C TRP A 93 7.10 -32.89 13.05
N ARG A 94 6.86 -31.87 12.23
CA ARG A 94 7.62 -31.63 10.99
C ARG A 94 8.50 -30.41 11.09
N GLU A 95 9.72 -30.56 10.62
CA GLU A 95 10.63 -29.44 10.35
C GLU A 95 10.34 -28.83 8.98
N VAL A 96 10.33 -27.51 8.93
CA VAL A 96 10.40 -26.71 7.72
C VAL A 96 11.76 -26.03 7.73
N ASN A 97 12.67 -26.56 6.91
CA ASN A 97 13.99 -25.99 6.72
C ASN A 97 14.05 -25.40 5.32
N LYS A 98 14.25 -24.08 5.25
CA LYS A 98 14.37 -23.34 4.00
C LYS A 98 15.81 -22.89 3.81
N ARG A 99 16.20 -22.80 2.54
CA ARG A 99 17.52 -22.28 2.12
C ARG A 99 17.31 -21.10 1.18
N LEU A 100 16.58 -20.10 1.68
CA LEU A 100 16.28 -18.88 0.94
C LEU A 100 17.19 -17.73 1.42
N PRO A 101 17.37 -16.68 0.61
CA PRO A 101 18.06 -15.47 1.07
C PRO A 101 17.40 -14.89 2.32
N MET A 102 18.20 -14.29 3.20
CA MET A 102 17.67 -13.52 4.33
C MET A 102 16.73 -12.41 3.83
N PRO A 103 15.66 -12.08 4.57
CA PRO A 103 14.76 -11.01 4.18
C PRO A 103 15.49 -9.67 4.18
N ASP A 104 14.99 -8.74 3.37
CA ASP A 104 15.44 -7.36 3.43
C ASP A 104 15.09 -6.78 4.80
N CYS A 105 16.01 -6.05 5.42
CA CYS A 105 15.72 -5.31 6.64
C CYS A 105 16.11 -3.85 6.47
N ILE A 106 15.09 -2.99 6.48
CA ILE A 106 15.24 -1.58 6.14
C ILE A 106 14.60 -0.70 7.20
N GLN A 107 15.05 0.55 7.23
CA GLN A 107 14.43 1.58 8.05
C GLN A 107 12.99 1.81 7.58
N LEU A 108 12.04 1.81 8.51
CA LEU A 108 10.65 2.12 8.23
C LEU A 108 10.51 3.51 7.57
N PRO A 109 9.83 3.63 6.42
CA PRO A 109 9.58 4.92 5.80
C PRO A 109 8.80 5.86 6.72
N LYS A 110 9.15 7.15 6.70
CA LYS A 110 8.47 8.16 7.52
C LYS A 110 7.05 8.40 6.99
N SER A 111 6.08 8.40 7.87
CA SER A 111 4.71 8.87 7.60
C SER A 111 4.20 9.72 8.75
N ARG A 112 3.18 10.52 8.51
CA ARG A 112 2.45 11.20 9.59
C ARG A 112 1.63 10.19 10.38
N ASP A 113 1.69 10.25 11.71
CA ASP A 113 0.91 9.38 12.60
C ASP A 113 -0.60 9.56 12.34
N ASN A 114 -1.36 8.48 12.28
CA ASN A 114 -2.80 8.46 11.95
C ASN A 114 -3.19 9.01 10.56
N HIS A 115 -2.32 8.87 9.55
CA HIS A 115 -2.61 9.31 8.16
C HIS A 115 -2.49 8.21 7.13
N ASN A 116 -2.84 6.98 7.52
CA ASN A 116 -2.99 5.82 6.61
C ASN A 116 -1.78 5.62 5.67
N GLY A 117 -0.57 5.81 6.19
CA GLY A 117 0.67 5.61 5.43
C GLY A 117 1.03 6.75 4.47
N ASN A 118 0.45 7.94 4.63
CA ASN A 118 0.85 9.14 3.88
C ASN A 118 2.29 9.54 4.25
N GLY A 119 3.19 9.27 3.31
CA GLY A 119 4.61 9.53 3.36
C GLY A 119 5.00 10.86 2.73
N LEU A 120 6.26 10.94 2.30
CA LEU A 120 6.82 12.16 1.75
C LEU A 120 6.11 12.59 0.46
N GLY A 121 5.78 13.88 0.34
CA GLY A 121 5.17 14.43 -0.88
C GLY A 121 3.69 14.10 -1.09
N GLY A 122 3.01 13.50 -0.10
CA GLY A 122 1.60 13.16 -0.19
C GLY A 122 1.31 11.76 -0.77
N PHE A 123 2.35 10.95 -0.99
CA PHE A 123 2.23 9.60 -1.54
C PHE A 123 2.21 8.57 -0.42
N ALA A 124 1.59 7.42 -0.65
CA ALA A 124 1.72 6.33 0.30
C ALA A 124 3.15 5.79 0.33
N ASN A 125 3.58 5.36 1.50
CA ASN A 125 4.81 4.58 1.64
C ASN A 125 4.71 3.28 0.84
N THR A 126 5.77 2.98 0.10
CA THR A 126 5.88 1.80 -0.76
C THR A 126 7.13 1.01 -0.42
N TYR A 127 7.16 -0.22 -0.92
CA TYR A 127 8.32 -1.09 -0.90
C TYR A 127 8.43 -1.79 -2.24
N ASN A 128 9.63 -1.75 -2.82
CA ASN A 128 9.88 -2.43 -4.07
C ASN A 128 10.23 -3.87 -3.81
N TRP A 129 9.30 -4.73 -4.19
CA TRP A 129 9.48 -6.16 -4.13
C TRP A 129 9.76 -6.71 -5.52
N THR A 130 10.89 -7.41 -5.66
CA THR A 130 11.15 -8.22 -6.84
C THR A 130 10.47 -9.58 -6.63
N ILE A 131 9.44 -9.84 -7.44
CA ILE A 131 8.68 -11.09 -7.38
C ILE A 131 9.64 -12.26 -7.69
N PRO A 132 9.70 -13.31 -6.86
CA PRO A 132 10.55 -14.47 -7.11
C PRO A 132 10.09 -15.22 -8.36
N ASN A 133 11.02 -15.91 -9.02
CA ASN A 133 10.68 -16.80 -10.14
C ASN A 133 10.17 -18.15 -9.63
N ASP A 134 9.09 -18.11 -8.84
CA ASP A 134 8.40 -19.26 -8.27
C ASP A 134 6.98 -19.29 -8.81
N ILE A 135 6.83 -19.88 -10.01
CA ILE A 135 5.57 -19.85 -10.77
C ILE A 135 4.52 -20.68 -10.03
N ASN A 136 3.45 -20.03 -9.58
CA ASN A 136 2.38 -20.65 -8.80
C ASN A 136 1.08 -19.83 -8.89
N GLU A 137 -0.03 -20.52 -9.16
CA GLU A 137 -1.37 -19.91 -9.28
C GLU A 137 -2.02 -19.59 -7.92
N ASN A 138 -1.46 -20.11 -6.81
CA ASN A 138 -2.03 -19.98 -5.47
C ASN A 138 -1.02 -19.40 -4.47
N CYS A 139 -0.65 -18.13 -4.65
CA CYS A 139 0.20 -17.42 -3.72
C CYS A 139 -0.61 -16.56 -2.74
N VAL A 140 -0.12 -16.40 -1.52
CA VAL A 140 -0.67 -15.46 -0.52
C VAL A 140 0.43 -14.53 -0.03
N LEU A 141 0.26 -13.23 -0.25
CA LEU A 141 1.08 -12.20 0.35
C LEU A 141 0.48 -11.77 1.67
N ARG A 142 1.26 -11.82 2.75
CA ARG A 142 0.85 -11.35 4.07
C ARG A 142 1.64 -10.11 4.48
N LEU A 143 0.93 -9.09 4.96
CA LEU A 143 1.49 -7.88 5.55
C LEU A 143 1.04 -7.77 7.00
N ARG A 144 2.02 -7.74 7.91
CA ARG A 144 1.78 -7.56 9.34
C ARG A 144 2.34 -6.23 9.81
N TYR A 145 1.47 -5.40 10.38
CA TYR A 145 1.84 -4.12 10.97
C TYR A 145 1.78 -4.23 12.48
N ASN A 146 2.95 -4.20 13.11
CA ASN A 146 3.12 -4.21 14.55
C ASN A 146 3.42 -2.79 15.05
N ILE A 147 2.76 -2.40 16.13
CA ILE A 147 3.04 -1.17 16.88
C ILE A 147 3.75 -1.54 18.16
N SER A 148 4.81 -0.80 18.43
CA SER A 148 5.55 -0.84 19.69
C SER A 148 5.69 0.59 20.19
N THR A 149 5.65 0.76 21.50
CA THR A 149 5.81 2.06 22.16
C THR A 149 7.16 2.07 22.87
N GLY A 150 7.88 3.19 22.78
CA GLY A 150 9.07 3.42 23.61
C GLY A 150 8.73 3.61 25.08
N ASP A 151 7.46 3.90 25.36
CA ASP A 151 6.92 4.25 26.68
C ASP A 151 6.94 3.10 27.69
N LEU A 152 7.21 1.85 27.26
CA LEU A 152 7.27 0.68 28.14
C LEU A 152 8.52 -0.13 27.80
N SER A 153 9.39 -0.37 28.78
CA SER A 153 10.57 -1.19 28.59
C SER A 153 10.19 -2.67 28.51
N LYS A 154 10.52 -3.33 27.38
CA LYS A 154 10.56 -4.79 27.13
C LYS A 154 9.34 -5.59 27.62
N PHE A 155 8.53 -6.12 26.69
CA PHE A 155 7.64 -7.29 26.82
C PHE A 155 7.46 -7.86 28.25
N THR A 156 6.80 -7.12 29.13
CA THR A 156 6.41 -7.65 30.43
C THR A 156 5.08 -8.36 30.24
N SER A 157 5.12 -9.69 30.31
CA SER A 157 3.95 -10.58 30.27
C SER A 157 3.05 -10.48 31.51
N THR A 158 3.23 -9.44 32.32
CA THR A 158 2.48 -9.20 33.55
C THR A 158 1.40 -8.15 33.30
N SER A 159 0.21 -8.41 33.84
CA SER A 159 -0.93 -7.49 33.90
C SER A 159 -0.64 -6.19 34.68
N SER A 160 0.55 -6.05 35.26
CA SER A 160 1.08 -4.84 35.88
C SER A 160 2.41 -4.46 35.22
N VAL A 161 2.46 -3.24 34.66
CA VAL A 161 3.71 -2.61 34.22
C VAL A 161 4.06 -1.54 35.23
N SER A 162 5.22 -1.68 35.88
CA SER A 162 5.74 -0.61 36.73
C SER A 162 6.29 0.50 35.85
N ILE A 163 5.82 1.73 36.09
CA ILE A 163 6.24 2.91 35.32
C ILE A 163 6.94 3.96 36.18
N GLY A 164 7.16 3.70 37.48
CA GLY A 164 7.75 4.67 38.40
C GLY A 164 9.11 5.17 37.92
N ALA A 165 10.03 4.24 37.65
CA ALA A 165 11.36 4.58 37.12
C ALA A 165 11.30 5.36 35.78
N LEU A 166 10.31 5.10 34.93
CA LEU A 166 10.17 5.77 33.63
C LEU A 166 9.76 7.24 33.78
N VAL A 167 9.06 7.59 34.86
CA VAL A 167 8.66 8.95 35.18
C VAL A 167 9.54 9.60 36.25
N GLY A 168 10.64 8.96 36.62
CA GLY A 168 11.59 9.48 37.62
C GLY A 168 11.07 9.43 39.06
N LEU A 169 10.16 8.50 39.38
CA LEU A 169 9.57 8.31 40.71
C LEU A 169 9.88 6.92 41.27
N SER A 170 9.80 6.76 42.59
CA SER A 170 9.72 5.41 43.18
C SER A 170 8.38 4.76 42.80
N ASP A 171 8.32 3.44 42.74
CA ASP A 171 7.09 2.72 42.37
C ASP A 171 5.94 3.01 43.35
N THR A 172 6.26 3.18 44.64
CA THR A 172 5.30 3.59 45.67
C THR A 172 4.77 4.99 45.42
N GLU A 173 5.65 5.96 45.14
CA GLU A 173 5.22 7.33 44.85
C GLU A 173 4.42 7.40 43.54
N ALA A 174 4.87 6.71 42.50
CA ALA A 174 4.18 6.62 41.23
C ALA A 174 2.76 6.08 41.42
N THR A 175 2.61 4.97 42.17
CA THR A 175 1.31 4.37 42.48
C THR A 175 0.40 5.33 43.26
N ASN A 176 0.94 5.98 44.30
CA ASN A 176 0.20 6.95 45.11
C ASN A 176 -0.24 8.17 44.30
N ARG A 177 0.57 8.59 43.32
CA ARG A 177 0.26 9.69 42.40
C ARG A 177 -0.50 9.23 41.15
N GLY A 178 -0.97 7.99 41.12
CA GLY A 178 -1.81 7.44 40.04
C GLY A 178 -1.09 7.11 38.74
N TYR A 179 0.25 7.19 38.71
CA TYR A 179 1.10 6.74 37.60
C TYR A 179 1.12 5.21 37.54
N VAL A 180 0.01 4.65 37.05
CA VAL A 180 -0.18 3.22 36.83
C VAL A 180 -0.60 2.98 35.39
N PHE A 181 -0.10 1.90 34.78
CA PHE A 181 -0.46 1.54 33.42
C PHE A 181 -1.86 0.89 33.37
N LYS A 182 -2.90 1.72 33.24
CA LYS A 182 -4.30 1.31 33.06
C LYS A 182 -5.04 2.25 32.11
N ASN A 183 -6.28 1.93 31.78
CA ASN A 183 -7.12 2.82 30.99
C ASN A 183 -7.46 4.08 31.78
N ASN A 184 -7.31 5.24 31.12
CA ASN A 184 -7.65 6.56 31.61
C ASN A 184 -7.28 6.83 33.08
N PRO A 185 -6.00 6.66 33.49
CA PRO A 185 -5.60 6.88 34.87
C PRO A 185 -5.76 8.36 35.23
N VAL A 186 -6.22 8.61 36.46
CA VAL A 186 -6.10 9.91 37.09
C VAL A 186 -4.72 9.96 37.74
N ILE A 187 -3.92 10.92 37.32
CA ILE A 187 -2.55 11.14 37.80
C ILE A 187 -2.46 12.46 38.54
N GLN A 188 -1.49 12.57 39.44
CA GLN A 188 -1.14 13.82 40.12
C GLN A 188 0.26 14.27 39.68
N PRO A 189 0.38 14.98 38.55
CA PRO A 189 1.67 15.42 38.02
C PRO A 189 2.29 16.55 38.82
N LEU A 190 1.48 17.34 39.51
CA LEU A 190 1.92 18.45 40.34
C LEU A 190 1.65 18.11 41.81
N LYS A 191 2.72 17.97 42.60
CA LYS A 191 2.66 17.72 44.04
C LYS A 191 3.29 18.91 44.77
N THR A 192 2.50 19.55 45.62
CA THR A 192 2.83 20.83 46.27
C THR A 192 3.01 20.70 47.78
N GLY A 193 2.65 19.56 48.38
CA GLY A 193 2.71 19.33 49.82
C GLY A 193 1.52 19.89 50.59
N ASN A 194 0.62 20.63 49.93
CA ASN A 194 -0.65 21.08 50.48
C ASN A 194 -1.78 20.12 50.04
N PRO A 195 -2.37 19.31 50.94
CA PRO A 195 -3.38 18.31 50.58
C PRO A 195 -4.62 18.88 49.87
N THR A 196 -5.05 20.09 50.25
CA THR A 196 -6.21 20.76 49.67
C THR A 196 -5.95 21.21 48.23
N LEU A 197 -4.73 21.66 47.95
CA LEU A 197 -4.32 22.05 46.60
C LEU A 197 -4.01 20.82 45.74
N ASP A 198 -3.32 19.84 46.30
CA ASP A 198 -2.93 18.59 45.66
C ASP A 198 -4.14 17.80 45.14
N GLY A 199 -5.25 17.76 45.90
CA GLY A 199 -6.51 17.16 45.45
C GLY A 199 -7.13 17.84 44.21
N LYS A 200 -6.79 19.09 43.92
CA LYS A 200 -7.26 19.86 42.74
C LYS A 200 -6.30 19.77 41.55
N LEU A 201 -5.08 19.28 41.74
CA LEU A 201 -4.03 19.21 40.72
C LEU A 201 -3.91 17.81 40.08
N GLN A 202 -5.06 17.15 39.90
CA GLN A 202 -5.16 15.85 39.25
C GLN A 202 -5.55 16.00 37.78
N LEU A 203 -4.91 15.23 36.90
CA LEU A 203 -5.22 15.15 35.48
C LEU A 203 -5.64 13.74 35.09
N ARG A 204 -6.63 13.60 34.22
CA ARG A 204 -6.97 12.31 33.62
C ARG A 204 -6.25 12.17 32.29
N LEU A 205 -5.39 11.16 32.16
CA LEU A 205 -4.76 10.85 30.89
C LEU A 205 -5.74 10.13 29.97
N ALA A 206 -5.69 10.40 28.66
CA ALA A 206 -6.49 9.70 27.65
C ALA A 206 -5.73 8.46 27.14
N ILE A 207 -5.52 7.48 28.02
CA ILE A 207 -4.76 6.25 27.73
C ILE A 207 -5.73 5.11 27.46
N ASN A 208 -5.53 4.42 26.34
CA ASN A 208 -6.14 3.14 26.03
C ASN A 208 -5.05 2.07 25.96
N THR A 209 -4.96 1.19 26.96
CA THR A 209 -3.93 0.15 27.06
C THR A 209 -4.00 -0.85 25.90
N ALA A 210 -5.15 -0.99 25.24
CA ALA A 210 -5.28 -1.80 24.02
C ALA A 210 -4.61 -1.17 22.78
N GLN A 211 -4.13 0.08 22.86
CA GLN A 211 -3.39 0.75 21.79
C GLN A 211 -1.86 0.70 21.99
N TYR A 212 -1.38 0.08 23.06
CA TYR A 212 0.05 -0.14 23.31
C TYR A 212 0.49 -1.49 22.74
N GLY A 213 1.74 -1.58 22.30
CA GLY A 213 2.46 -2.82 21.98
C GLY A 213 1.62 -4.01 21.44
N ARG A 214 1.20 -3.97 20.17
CA ARG A 214 0.39 -5.06 19.58
C ARG A 214 0.61 -5.22 18.08
N THR A 215 0.13 -6.34 17.53
CA THR A 215 -0.18 -6.43 16.10
C THR A 215 -1.39 -5.52 15.82
N PHE A 216 -1.17 -4.41 15.12
CA PHE A 216 -2.24 -3.47 14.79
C PHE A 216 -3.14 -4.02 13.69
N GLN A 217 -2.50 -4.52 12.62
CA GLN A 217 -3.15 -5.07 11.44
C GLN A 217 -2.36 -6.25 10.90
N ASP A 218 -3.11 -7.22 10.40
CA ASP A 218 -2.61 -8.40 9.71
C ASP A 218 -3.51 -8.57 8.46
N ARG A 219 -2.90 -8.56 7.28
CA ARG A 219 -3.61 -8.51 5.99
C ARG A 219 -3.01 -9.54 5.07
N SER A 220 -3.87 -10.30 4.39
CA SER A 220 -3.47 -11.28 3.38
C SER A 220 -4.09 -10.91 2.03
N HIS A 221 -3.36 -11.17 0.95
CA HIS A 221 -3.83 -10.97 -0.41
C HIS A 221 -3.44 -12.16 -1.28
N LYS A 222 -4.40 -12.74 -2.01
CA LYS A 222 -4.15 -13.84 -2.94
C LYS A 222 -3.72 -13.28 -4.28
N PHE A 223 -2.69 -13.87 -4.87
CA PHE A 223 -2.22 -13.53 -6.21
C PHE A 223 -1.62 -14.77 -6.89
N ALA A 224 -1.33 -14.66 -8.18
CA ALA A 224 -0.64 -15.67 -8.95
C ALA A 224 0.71 -15.12 -9.45
N ILE A 225 1.75 -15.95 -9.43
CA ILE A 225 3.01 -15.69 -10.11
C ILE A 225 3.00 -16.51 -11.40
N ARG A 226 2.99 -15.83 -12.54
CA ARG A 226 2.92 -16.45 -13.86
C ARG A 226 4.22 -16.30 -14.64
N PRO A 227 4.47 -17.20 -15.61
CA PRO A 227 5.63 -17.07 -16.49
C PRO A 227 5.65 -15.71 -17.17
N ARG A 228 6.82 -15.07 -17.19
CA ARG A 228 7.04 -13.83 -17.94
C ARG A 228 6.84 -14.12 -19.44
N PRO A 229 5.99 -13.36 -20.17
CA PRO A 229 5.83 -13.56 -21.61
C PRO A 229 7.15 -13.37 -22.35
N ALA A 230 7.37 -14.19 -23.38
CA ALA A 230 8.63 -14.26 -24.10
C ALA A 230 9.03 -12.91 -24.72
N GLU A 231 8.06 -12.12 -25.20
CA GLU A 231 8.31 -10.80 -25.78
C GLU A 231 8.86 -9.76 -24.78
N PHE A 232 8.72 -9.99 -23.47
CA PHE A 232 9.16 -9.06 -22.41
C PHE A 232 10.36 -9.58 -21.60
N ARG A 233 11.12 -10.55 -22.13
CA ARG A 233 12.24 -11.20 -21.40
C ARG A 233 13.29 -10.22 -20.87
N ARG A 234 13.53 -9.11 -21.58
CA ARG A 234 14.53 -8.06 -21.20
C ARG A 234 13.89 -6.70 -20.95
N THR A 235 12.58 -6.68 -20.73
CA THR A 235 11.80 -5.45 -20.60
C THR A 235 11.34 -5.28 -19.16
N ASN A 236 11.50 -4.07 -18.60
CA ASN A 236 10.88 -3.75 -17.32
C ASN A 236 9.36 -3.69 -17.52
N ILE A 237 8.61 -4.42 -16.68
CA ILE A 237 7.15 -4.40 -16.70
C ILE A 237 6.71 -3.69 -15.42
N TYR A 238 6.01 -2.57 -15.57
CA TYR A 238 5.48 -1.81 -14.45
C TYR A 238 4.00 -2.12 -14.26
N ASN A 239 3.63 -2.50 -13.05
CA ASN A 239 2.23 -2.73 -12.71
C ASN A 239 1.53 -1.39 -12.42
N LEU A 240 0.36 -1.21 -13.03
CA LEU A 240 -0.61 -0.19 -12.63
C LEU A 240 -1.84 -0.91 -12.07
N ASN A 241 -2.07 -0.72 -10.78
CA ASN A 241 -3.14 -1.35 -10.02
C ASN A 241 -4.13 -0.32 -9.47
N VAL A 242 -5.09 -0.83 -8.70
CA VAL A 242 -6.00 -0.08 -7.85
C VAL A 242 -5.77 -0.51 -6.40
N ARG A 243 -5.88 0.43 -5.47
CA ARG A 243 -5.99 0.16 -4.02
C ARG A 243 -7.31 0.72 -3.50
N GLY A 244 -7.65 0.32 -2.28
CA GLY A 244 -8.70 0.96 -1.49
C GLY A 244 -10.04 0.25 -1.56
N LYS A 245 -11.08 0.91 -1.05
CA LYS A 245 -12.45 0.41 -0.95
C LYS A 245 -13.49 1.46 -1.34
N ARG A 246 -14.71 0.98 -1.63
CA ARG A 246 -15.86 1.84 -1.94
C ARG A 246 -16.27 2.53 -0.67
N GLY A 247 -16.45 3.85 -0.72
CA GLY A 247 -16.89 4.66 0.41
C GLY A 247 -16.08 5.93 0.51
N ASN A 248 -16.44 6.81 1.43
CA ASN A 248 -15.59 7.93 1.86
C ASN A 248 -14.59 7.46 2.94
N ILE A 249 -13.62 8.31 3.29
CA ILE A 249 -12.57 7.98 4.26
C ILE A 249 -13.06 7.44 5.61
N VAL A 250 -14.23 7.91 6.08
CA VAL A 250 -14.82 7.44 7.35
C VAL A 250 -15.42 6.04 7.18
N GLN A 251 -16.13 5.81 6.08
CA GLN A 251 -16.78 4.53 5.78
C GLN A 251 -15.80 3.39 5.51
N VAL A 252 -14.66 3.70 4.90
CA VAL A 252 -13.66 2.68 4.53
C VAL A 252 -12.63 2.43 5.63
N TYR A 253 -12.58 3.26 6.68
CA TYR A 253 -11.65 3.08 7.78
C TYR A 253 -11.77 1.66 8.39
N PRO A 254 -10.66 0.94 8.63
CA PRO A 254 -9.26 1.41 8.61
C PRO A 254 -8.51 1.19 7.28
N ALA A 255 -9.22 1.05 6.16
CA ALA A 255 -8.66 1.09 4.81
C ALA A 255 -8.63 2.53 4.26
N VAL A 256 -8.32 2.67 2.98
CA VAL A 256 -8.33 3.94 2.24
C VAL A 256 -9.34 3.88 1.10
N GLU A 257 -9.70 5.05 0.58
CA GLU A 257 -10.59 5.18 -0.58
C GLU A 257 -9.89 4.67 -1.86
N TYR A 258 -10.67 4.43 -2.90
CA TYR A 258 -10.12 3.99 -4.18
C TYR A 258 -9.13 4.98 -4.79
N ASP A 259 -8.01 4.45 -5.25
CA ASP A 259 -6.98 5.21 -5.95
C ASP A 259 -6.18 4.31 -6.88
N PHE A 260 -5.58 4.90 -7.92
CA PHE A 260 -4.62 4.18 -8.76
C PHE A 260 -3.30 4.05 -8.01
N VAL A 261 -2.63 2.91 -8.16
CA VAL A 261 -1.31 2.67 -7.58
C VAL A 261 -0.34 2.17 -8.64
N PRO A 262 0.73 2.94 -8.93
CA PRO A 262 0.98 4.29 -8.43
C PRO A 262 0.08 5.34 -9.11
N SER A 263 -0.32 6.38 -8.37
CA SER A 263 -1.09 7.52 -8.92
C SER A 263 -0.25 8.45 -9.79
N ARG A 264 1.09 8.33 -9.70
CA ARG A 264 2.05 8.95 -10.61
C ARG A 264 3.11 7.92 -11.01
N LEU A 265 3.19 7.64 -12.31
CA LEU A 265 4.13 6.68 -12.87
C LEU A 265 4.99 7.36 -13.94
N THR A 266 6.30 7.11 -13.91
CA THR A 266 7.23 7.55 -14.95
C THR A 266 7.90 6.33 -15.57
N LEU A 267 7.80 6.20 -16.89
CA LEU A 267 8.24 5.04 -17.67
C LEU A 267 9.19 5.50 -18.78
N SER A 268 10.01 4.59 -19.29
CA SER A 268 10.71 4.74 -20.57
C SER A 268 9.84 4.18 -21.71
N ALA A 269 9.97 4.72 -22.93
CA ALA A 269 9.35 4.14 -24.12
C ALA A 269 9.85 2.70 -24.42
N SER A 270 10.98 2.29 -23.82
CA SER A 270 11.50 0.92 -23.86
C SER A 270 10.85 -0.02 -22.84
N ASP A 271 10.06 0.49 -21.91
CA ASP A 271 9.40 -0.32 -20.87
C ASP A 271 8.04 -0.86 -21.37
N ALA A 272 7.47 -1.76 -20.58
CA ALA A 272 6.10 -2.23 -20.72
C ALA A 272 5.29 -1.88 -19.48
N ILE A 273 3.98 -1.79 -19.64
CA ILE A 273 3.03 -1.61 -18.55
C ILE A 273 2.07 -2.80 -18.49
N HIS A 274 1.76 -3.26 -17.29
CA HIS A 274 0.73 -4.26 -17.04
C HIS A 274 -0.36 -3.62 -16.19
N ILE A 275 -1.53 -3.46 -16.79
CA ILE A 275 -2.68 -2.81 -16.16
C ILE A 275 -3.65 -3.90 -15.74
N GLN A 276 -3.87 -4.03 -14.43
CA GLN A 276 -4.75 -5.02 -13.84
C GLN A 276 -5.29 -4.54 -12.49
N TRP A 277 -6.43 -5.06 -12.06
CA TRP A 277 -6.97 -4.80 -10.72
C TRP A 277 -8.09 -5.78 -10.37
N THR A 278 -8.38 -5.85 -9.07
CA THR A 278 -9.56 -6.49 -8.51
C THR A 278 -10.45 -5.45 -7.85
N GLY A 279 -11.73 -5.40 -8.23
CA GLY A 279 -12.83 -4.78 -7.50
C GLY A 279 -13.44 -5.73 -6.47
N SER A 280 -14.71 -5.52 -6.11
CA SER A 280 -15.40 -6.32 -5.09
C SER A 280 -16.92 -6.21 -5.24
N ASP A 281 -17.65 -7.31 -4.99
CA ASP A 281 -19.12 -7.35 -4.90
C ASP A 281 -19.64 -7.47 -3.45
N THR A 282 -18.73 -7.29 -2.50
CA THR A 282 -18.96 -7.53 -1.07
C THR A 282 -18.70 -6.29 -0.23
N ASN A 283 -18.75 -5.09 -0.84
CA ASN A 283 -18.69 -3.86 -0.06
C ASN A 283 -19.98 -3.68 0.76
N PRO A 284 -19.93 -3.00 1.92
CA PRO A 284 -21.12 -2.60 2.64
C PRO A 284 -22.09 -1.80 1.75
N LEU A 285 -23.38 -2.12 1.84
CA LEU A 285 -24.42 -1.53 0.98
C LEU A 285 -24.59 -0.02 1.20
N ASN A 286 -24.26 0.48 2.39
CA ASN A 286 -24.38 1.89 2.77
C ASN A 286 -23.13 2.72 2.44
N ASN A 287 -22.11 2.14 1.80
CA ASN A 287 -20.93 2.90 1.41
C ASN A 287 -21.23 3.80 0.20
N ALA A 288 -20.83 5.07 0.31
CA ALA A 288 -21.00 6.03 -0.76
C ALA A 288 -20.29 5.57 -2.03
N GLY A 289 -20.81 5.91 -3.21
CA GLY A 289 -20.19 5.56 -4.50
C GLY A 289 -21.21 5.64 -5.64
N GLN A 290 -20.79 5.30 -6.86
CA GLN A 290 -21.65 5.25 -8.05
C GLN A 290 -21.82 3.81 -8.55
N GLY A 291 -22.89 3.54 -9.31
CA GLY A 291 -23.28 2.17 -9.68
C GLY A 291 -23.92 1.40 -8.53
N THR A 292 -24.17 0.11 -8.74
CA THR A 292 -24.86 -0.79 -7.81
C THR A 292 -24.24 -0.75 -6.42
N ALA A 293 -25.10 -0.65 -5.39
CA ALA A 293 -24.68 -0.67 -4.00
C ALA A 293 -23.94 -1.99 -3.68
N GLY A 294 -22.88 -1.91 -2.87
CA GLY A 294 -22.04 -3.05 -2.53
C GLY A 294 -21.04 -3.49 -3.60
N THR A 295 -21.11 -2.95 -4.83
CA THR A 295 -20.15 -3.29 -5.89
C THR A 295 -19.12 -2.18 -6.13
N ASP A 296 -17.90 -2.59 -6.43
CA ASP A 296 -16.81 -1.75 -6.87
C ASP A 296 -16.22 -2.24 -8.19
N ARG A 297 -15.97 -1.29 -9.08
CA ARG A 297 -15.37 -1.47 -10.40
C ARG A 297 -14.51 -0.25 -10.68
N SER A 298 -13.41 -0.48 -11.39
CA SER A 298 -12.53 0.57 -11.86
C SER A 298 -12.41 0.48 -13.38
N ASN A 299 -12.20 1.62 -14.01
CA ASN A 299 -11.89 1.73 -15.44
C ASN A 299 -10.88 2.86 -15.66
N ILE A 300 -10.39 2.98 -16.89
CA ILE A 300 -9.47 4.04 -17.29
C ILE A 300 -10.02 4.74 -18.53
N ILE A 301 -10.24 6.04 -18.39
CA ILE A 301 -10.49 6.95 -19.50
C ILE A 301 -9.41 8.03 -19.52
N LEU A 302 -8.82 8.25 -20.69
CA LEU A 302 -7.87 9.34 -20.92
C LEU A 302 -8.60 10.68 -20.83
N LEU A 303 -8.09 11.57 -19.98
CA LEU A 303 -8.57 12.93 -19.86
C LEU A 303 -7.97 13.82 -20.95
N LYS A 304 -8.70 14.88 -21.30
CA LYS A 304 -8.13 16.00 -22.05
C LYS A 304 -6.92 16.57 -21.31
N ASP A 305 -6.02 17.17 -22.07
CA ASP A 305 -4.87 17.87 -21.50
C ASP A 305 -5.35 18.95 -20.51
N LYS A 306 -4.47 19.30 -19.56
CA LYS A 306 -4.82 20.28 -18.54
C LYS A 306 -5.12 21.62 -19.20
N ASN A 307 -6.24 22.24 -18.81
CA ASN A 307 -6.57 23.61 -19.21
C ASN A 307 -5.52 24.63 -18.73
N TYR A 308 -4.70 24.26 -17.74
CA TYR A 308 -3.70 25.14 -17.11
C TYR A 308 -2.32 24.47 -17.08
N THR A 309 -1.28 25.20 -17.48
CA THR A 309 0.11 24.73 -17.46
C THR A 309 0.77 25.02 -16.11
N ASN A 310 1.72 24.19 -15.70
CA ASN A 310 2.50 24.46 -14.48
C ASN A 310 3.44 25.68 -14.69
N ARG A 311 3.69 26.45 -13.62
CA ARG A 311 4.52 27.67 -13.58
C ARG A 311 5.86 27.60 -14.33
N LYS A 312 6.51 26.43 -14.40
CA LYS A 312 7.77 26.22 -15.15
C LYS A 312 7.59 26.17 -16.67
N GLN A 313 6.45 25.69 -17.14
CA GLN A 313 6.10 25.58 -18.55
C GLN A 313 5.60 26.94 -19.07
N GLN A 314 4.73 27.60 -18.29
CA GLN A 314 4.31 28.97 -18.56
C GLN A 314 5.48 29.97 -18.59
N ARG A 315 6.45 29.86 -17.67
CA ARG A 315 7.69 30.67 -17.72
C ARG A 315 8.58 30.40 -18.94
N ARG A 316 8.54 29.18 -19.50
CA ARG A 316 9.27 28.85 -20.75
C ARG A 316 8.54 29.42 -21.97
N ASP A 317 7.21 29.30 -21.99
CA ASP A 317 6.37 29.80 -23.09
C ASP A 317 6.34 31.34 -23.11
N ASN A 318 6.37 31.98 -21.94
CA ASN A 318 6.50 33.43 -21.83
C ASN A 318 7.90 33.88 -22.27
N ARG A 319 8.99 33.22 -21.84
CA ARG A 319 10.34 33.55 -22.34
C ARG A 319 10.52 33.37 -23.84
N GLN A 320 9.77 32.47 -24.48
CA GLN A 320 9.78 32.36 -25.95
C GLN A 320 8.97 33.46 -26.61
N ARG A 321 7.87 33.91 -25.99
CA ARG A 321 7.06 35.04 -26.46
C ARG A 321 7.73 36.40 -26.23
N ASP A 322 8.45 36.58 -25.12
CA ASP A 322 9.19 37.81 -24.81
C ASP A 322 10.33 38.03 -25.80
N ARG A 323 10.98 36.96 -26.28
CA ARG A 323 11.97 37.03 -27.36
C ARG A 323 11.40 37.41 -28.73
N GLN A 324 10.08 37.37 -28.89
CA GLN A 324 9.37 37.80 -30.11
C GLN A 324 8.66 39.16 -29.93
N ARG A 325 8.72 39.78 -28.74
CA ARG A 325 8.00 41.01 -28.42
C ARG A 325 8.91 42.06 -27.80
N ASP A 326 10.03 42.35 -28.45
CA ASP A 326 10.58 43.71 -28.37
C ASP A 326 9.84 44.58 -29.37
N ARG A 327 8.64 45.05 -28.99
CA ARG A 327 7.98 46.29 -29.44
C ARG A 327 6.54 46.34 -28.93
N HIS A 328 6.26 47.44 -28.23
CA HIS A 328 4.96 47.95 -27.78
C HIS A 328 4.42 47.42 -26.44
N HIS A 329 4.45 48.35 -25.49
CA HIS A 329 3.64 48.48 -24.28
C HIS A 329 2.38 47.60 -24.24
N LYS A 330 2.29 46.76 -23.22
CA LYS A 330 1.00 46.37 -22.64
C LYS A 330 1.09 46.44 -21.13
N GLN A 331 0.15 47.20 -20.54
CA GLN A 331 -0.31 46.99 -19.18
C GLN A 331 -0.70 45.52 -19.05
N GLU A 332 0.10 44.74 -18.33
CA GLU A 332 -0.30 43.40 -17.89
C GLU A 332 -0.93 43.54 -16.51
N GLN A 333 -2.25 43.33 -16.43
CA GLN A 333 -2.87 42.86 -15.20
C GLN A 333 -2.12 41.60 -14.77
N GLU A 334 -1.43 41.67 -13.62
CA GLU A 334 -0.81 40.52 -12.98
C GLU A 334 -1.88 39.44 -12.73
N HIS A 335 -2.01 38.50 -13.66
CA HIS A 335 -2.74 37.28 -13.42
C HIS A 335 -1.95 36.50 -12.37
N LEU A 336 -2.46 36.53 -11.13
CA LEU A 336 -2.01 35.64 -10.06
C LEU A 336 -1.86 34.21 -10.63
N PRO A 337 -0.75 33.51 -10.40
CA PRO A 337 -0.53 32.18 -10.96
C PRO A 337 -1.55 31.21 -10.39
N VAL A 338 -2.59 30.89 -11.17
CA VAL A 338 -3.64 29.94 -10.79
C VAL A 338 -3.07 28.52 -10.86
N ILE A 339 -2.67 27.99 -9.71
CA ILE A 339 -2.14 26.64 -9.55
C ILE A 339 -3.34 25.68 -9.38
N GLY A 340 -3.70 24.97 -10.45
CA GLY A 340 -4.83 24.02 -10.46
C GLY A 340 -4.43 22.56 -10.24
N HIS A 341 -5.26 21.83 -9.48
CA HIS A 341 -5.20 20.37 -9.28
C HIS A 341 -5.44 19.61 -10.60
N TYR A 342 -5.59 18.28 -10.58
CA TYR A 342 -6.09 17.49 -11.72
C TYR A 342 -7.57 17.81 -12.03
N GLY A 343 -7.95 19.08 -12.12
CA GLY A 343 -9.33 19.57 -12.15
C GLY A 343 -10.07 19.30 -13.45
N ASN A 344 -9.42 18.68 -14.45
CA ASN A 344 -10.11 18.28 -15.67
C ASN A 344 -10.82 16.92 -15.44
N ASN A 345 -12.13 16.88 -15.69
CA ASN A 345 -12.94 15.66 -15.70
C ASN A 345 -13.46 15.34 -17.10
N TYR A 346 -13.08 16.11 -18.12
CA TYR A 346 -13.52 15.88 -19.49
C TYR A 346 -12.68 14.77 -20.12
N PRO A 347 -13.30 13.63 -20.49
CA PRO A 347 -12.66 12.64 -21.32
C PRO A 347 -12.15 13.26 -22.62
N MET A 348 -11.03 12.74 -23.09
CA MET A 348 -10.58 12.99 -24.44
C MET A 348 -11.45 12.23 -25.43
N LEU A 349 -11.74 12.85 -26.58
CA LEU A 349 -12.51 12.18 -27.64
C LEU A 349 -11.62 11.15 -28.35
N LEU A 350 -12.17 9.97 -28.65
CA LEU A 350 -11.43 8.86 -29.26
C LEU A 350 -10.94 9.14 -30.69
N ASN A 351 -11.56 10.11 -31.39
CA ASN A 351 -11.16 10.53 -32.74
C ASN A 351 -9.98 11.51 -32.76
N THR A 352 -9.39 11.81 -31.61
CA THR A 352 -8.23 12.71 -31.52
C THR A 352 -6.94 11.95 -31.83
N SER A 353 -5.90 12.66 -32.27
CA SER A 353 -4.60 12.11 -32.65
C SER A 353 -3.80 11.48 -31.50
N LYS A 354 -4.33 11.48 -30.28
CA LYS A 354 -3.68 10.94 -29.08
C LYS A 354 -4.48 9.72 -28.63
N SER A 355 -3.80 8.59 -28.43
CA SER A 355 -4.38 7.42 -27.76
C SER A 355 -3.71 7.23 -26.41
N PHE A 356 -4.41 6.60 -25.45
CA PHE A 356 -3.82 6.27 -24.15
C PHE A 356 -2.60 5.37 -24.34
N LEU A 357 -1.42 5.87 -23.98
CA LEU A 357 -0.12 5.18 -24.12
C LEU A 357 0.16 4.63 -25.54
N GLY A 358 -0.43 5.23 -26.57
CA GLY A 358 -0.29 4.73 -27.95
C GLY A 358 -1.02 3.41 -28.22
N PHE A 359 -1.90 2.98 -27.33
CA PHE A 359 -2.65 1.74 -27.48
C PHE A 359 -3.66 1.79 -28.62
N GLY A 360 -3.95 0.64 -29.22
CA GLY A 360 -4.99 0.51 -30.23
C GLY A 360 -6.39 0.67 -29.63
N LEU A 361 -7.38 0.88 -30.51
CA LEU A 361 -8.77 1.10 -30.09
C LEU A 361 -9.33 -0.05 -29.23
N ASN A 362 -8.90 -1.29 -29.48
CA ASN A 362 -9.35 -2.46 -28.70
C ASN A 362 -8.92 -2.37 -27.23
N ASP A 363 -7.65 -2.10 -26.97
CA ASP A 363 -7.12 -1.94 -25.60
C ASP A 363 -7.78 -0.74 -24.90
N VAL A 364 -8.00 0.36 -25.62
CA VAL A 364 -8.70 1.53 -25.07
C VAL A 364 -10.15 1.20 -24.70
N LYS A 365 -10.87 0.42 -25.52
CA LYS A 365 -12.23 -0.06 -25.19
C LYS A 365 -12.22 -0.96 -23.96
N GLN A 366 -11.29 -1.91 -23.88
CA GLN A 366 -11.17 -2.78 -22.71
C GLN A 366 -10.89 -2.00 -21.43
N LEU A 367 -10.01 -0.98 -21.49
CA LEU A 367 -9.75 -0.10 -20.35
C LEU A 367 -10.95 0.77 -19.97
N ALA A 368 -11.72 1.23 -20.96
CA ALA A 368 -12.89 2.07 -20.75
C ALA A 368 -14.05 1.32 -20.09
N PHE A 369 -14.29 0.08 -20.52
CA PHE A 369 -15.45 -0.72 -20.10
C PHE A 369 -15.11 -1.81 -19.08
N SER A 370 -13.82 -2.08 -18.83
CA SER A 370 -13.34 -3.12 -17.91
C SER A 370 -13.93 -4.51 -18.22
N THR A 371 -14.18 -4.79 -19.50
CA THR A 371 -14.74 -6.06 -19.99
C THR A 371 -13.78 -6.70 -20.99
N PRO A 372 -13.34 -7.97 -20.79
CA PRO A 372 -12.34 -8.61 -21.65
C PRO A 372 -12.74 -8.70 -23.12
N ASN A 373 -14.03 -8.81 -23.42
CA ASN A 373 -14.54 -9.14 -24.76
C ASN A 373 -15.70 -8.24 -25.22
N GLY A 374 -15.85 -7.02 -24.69
CA GLY A 374 -17.06 -6.26 -25.00
C GLY A 374 -17.01 -4.77 -24.72
N VAL A 375 -18.15 -4.16 -24.99
CA VAL A 375 -18.52 -2.83 -24.54
C VAL A 375 -19.58 -3.08 -23.48
N SER A 376 -19.36 -2.56 -22.27
CA SER A 376 -20.40 -2.61 -21.24
C SER A 376 -21.61 -1.83 -21.74
N THR A 377 -22.79 -2.41 -21.56
CA THR A 377 -24.06 -1.76 -21.94
C THR A 377 -24.61 -0.89 -20.81
N ASP A 378 -24.03 -1.01 -19.62
CA ASP A 378 -24.37 -0.21 -18.45
C ASP A 378 -23.40 0.99 -18.32
N PRO A 379 -23.88 2.25 -18.39
CA PRO A 379 -23.01 3.43 -18.27
C PRO A 379 -22.30 3.56 -16.92
N LEU A 380 -22.74 2.82 -15.89
CA LEU A 380 -22.13 2.73 -14.57
C LEU A 380 -21.26 1.47 -14.40
N LEU A 381 -21.09 0.67 -15.45
CA LEU A 381 -20.26 -0.54 -15.48
C LEU A 381 -20.67 -1.58 -14.44
N ASN A 382 -21.97 -1.72 -14.14
CA ASN A 382 -22.43 -2.70 -13.15
C ASN A 382 -22.30 -4.14 -13.65
N ASP A 383 -22.28 -4.33 -14.97
CA ASP A 383 -22.05 -5.58 -15.68
C ASP A 383 -20.56 -5.92 -15.86
N ALA A 384 -19.65 -5.01 -15.51
CA ALA A 384 -18.21 -5.27 -15.60
C ALA A 384 -17.78 -6.36 -14.59
N SER A 385 -16.70 -7.08 -14.92
CA SER A 385 -16.10 -8.07 -14.01
C SER A 385 -15.44 -7.40 -12.80
N VAL A 386 -15.40 -8.11 -11.67
CA VAL A 386 -14.57 -7.71 -10.52
C VAL A 386 -13.09 -7.79 -10.84
N TYR A 387 -12.66 -8.67 -11.74
CA TYR A 387 -11.25 -8.79 -12.14
C TYR A 387 -11.04 -8.27 -13.55
N PHE A 388 -10.04 -7.42 -13.71
CA PHE A 388 -9.58 -6.91 -15.00
C PHE A 388 -8.09 -7.15 -15.15
N ASP A 389 -7.69 -7.64 -16.32
CA ASP A 389 -6.30 -7.86 -16.70
C ASP A 389 -6.15 -7.61 -18.20
N LEU A 390 -5.43 -6.54 -18.55
CA LEU A 390 -5.13 -6.22 -19.95
C LEU A 390 -4.01 -7.11 -20.51
N GLY A 391 -3.24 -7.76 -19.63
CA GLY A 391 -1.91 -8.27 -19.92
C GLY A 391 -0.87 -7.15 -20.03
N ALA A 392 0.39 -7.55 -20.23
CA ALA A 392 1.47 -6.59 -20.48
C ALA A 392 1.33 -5.97 -21.88
N ARG A 393 1.60 -4.68 -21.99
CA ARG A 393 1.59 -3.91 -23.25
C ARG A 393 2.89 -3.11 -23.41
N PRO A 394 3.51 -3.12 -24.60
CA PRO A 394 4.69 -2.29 -24.88
C PRO A 394 4.30 -0.82 -25.06
N LEU A 395 5.20 0.11 -24.73
CA LEU A 395 4.97 1.55 -24.83
C LEU A 395 5.44 2.14 -26.17
N LYS A 396 4.92 1.58 -27.28
CA LYS A 396 5.28 2.01 -28.64
C LYS A 396 4.74 3.40 -28.95
N ASN A 397 5.61 4.32 -29.39
CA ASN A 397 5.25 5.71 -29.73
C ASN A 397 4.45 6.43 -28.63
N ALA A 398 4.66 6.03 -27.38
CA ALA A 398 3.88 6.48 -26.23
C ALA A 398 4.51 7.68 -25.51
N ALA A 399 5.57 8.30 -26.07
CA ALA A 399 6.26 9.40 -25.41
C ALA A 399 5.30 10.58 -25.16
N GLY A 400 5.16 11.00 -23.90
CA GLY A 400 4.20 12.03 -23.55
C GLY A 400 3.75 11.99 -22.10
N THR A 401 2.76 12.82 -21.79
CA THR A 401 2.09 12.83 -20.49
C THR A 401 0.60 12.52 -20.67
N TYR A 402 0.13 11.59 -19.86
CA TYR A 402 -1.24 11.09 -19.86
C TYR A 402 -1.86 11.32 -18.49
N TYR A 403 -3.02 11.95 -18.48
CA TYR A 403 -3.85 12.10 -17.30
C TYR A 403 -5.08 11.25 -17.51
N TYR A 404 -5.47 10.47 -16.51
CA TYR A 404 -6.60 9.55 -16.66
C TYR A 404 -7.40 9.48 -15.37
N MET A 405 -8.63 9.01 -15.50
CA MET A 405 -9.52 8.82 -14.37
C MET A 405 -10.33 7.53 -14.52
N CYS A 406 -10.80 7.04 -13.37
CA CYS A 406 -11.93 6.13 -13.32
C CYS A 406 -13.23 6.95 -13.36
N THR A 407 -14.14 6.63 -14.28
CA THR A 407 -15.44 7.33 -14.38
C THR A 407 -16.37 6.94 -13.23
N ARG A 408 -16.26 5.70 -12.74
CA ARG A 408 -17.12 5.18 -11.66
C ARG A 408 -16.75 5.70 -10.28
N ASN A 409 -15.45 5.89 -10.02
CA ASN A 409 -14.90 6.24 -8.72
C ASN A 409 -14.33 7.66 -8.68
N ASN A 410 -15.01 8.59 -9.36
CA ASN A 410 -14.65 10.00 -9.37
C ASN A 410 -15.91 10.83 -9.05
N ASN A 411 -15.99 11.33 -7.81
CA ASN A 411 -17.08 12.19 -7.36
C ASN A 411 -16.49 13.44 -6.68
N PHE A 412 -16.78 14.61 -7.24
CA PHE A 412 -16.17 15.88 -6.85
C PHE A 412 -16.66 16.31 -5.46
N SER A 413 -15.85 16.07 -4.44
CA SER A 413 -15.98 16.62 -3.07
C SER A 413 -14.98 15.94 -2.12
N ASN A 414 -14.74 14.64 -2.31
CA ASN A 414 -13.85 13.85 -1.45
C ASN A 414 -13.11 12.69 -2.14
N ARG A 415 -13.45 12.30 -3.38
CA ARG A 415 -12.89 11.09 -4.03
C ARG A 415 -12.54 11.31 -5.48
N SER A 416 -11.26 11.13 -5.81
CA SER A 416 -10.76 11.31 -7.17
C SER A 416 -9.75 10.23 -7.51
N GLN A 417 -10.24 9.08 -8.01
CA GLN A 417 -9.38 8.03 -8.57
C GLN A 417 -8.85 8.51 -9.92
N LYS A 418 -7.72 9.24 -9.86
CA LYS A 418 -7.04 9.84 -11.02
C LYS A 418 -5.55 9.53 -10.98
N GLY A 419 -4.99 9.34 -12.15
CA GLY A 419 -3.57 9.05 -12.29
C GLY A 419 -2.88 9.92 -13.33
N LYS A 420 -1.54 9.89 -13.26
CA LYS A 420 -0.65 10.51 -14.23
C LYS A 420 0.43 9.53 -14.65
N ILE A 421 0.56 9.29 -15.95
CA ILE A 421 1.71 8.58 -16.52
C ILE A 421 2.54 9.56 -17.35
N VAL A 422 3.86 9.52 -17.17
CA VAL A 422 4.84 10.20 -18.01
C VAL A 422 5.71 9.14 -18.69
N VAL A 423 5.70 9.10 -20.01
CA VAL A 423 6.58 8.22 -20.78
C VAL A 423 7.69 9.06 -21.39
N LEU A 424 8.93 8.73 -21.04
CA LEU A 424 10.13 9.36 -21.56
C LEU A 424 10.52 8.73 -22.90
N PRO A 425 11.11 9.48 -23.84
CA PRO A 425 11.66 8.92 -25.06
C PRO A 425 12.72 7.85 -24.76
N GLN A 426 12.92 6.93 -25.71
CA GLN A 426 14.00 5.95 -25.64
C GLN A 426 15.35 6.70 -25.55
N SER A 427 16.14 6.41 -24.52
CA SER A 427 17.50 6.92 -24.44
C SER A 427 18.36 6.11 -25.42
N ASP A 428 18.75 6.70 -26.55
CA ASP A 428 19.74 6.10 -27.44
C ASP A 428 21.05 5.94 -26.67
N GLY A 429 21.47 4.69 -26.46
CA GLY A 429 22.71 4.33 -25.78
C GLY A 429 23.95 4.65 -26.62
N ARG A 430 24.19 5.93 -26.95
CA ARG A 430 25.44 6.40 -27.55
C ARG A 430 26.15 7.37 -26.60
N ASP A 431 26.68 6.84 -25.49
CA ASP A 431 27.87 7.41 -24.87
C ASP A 431 29.09 6.81 -25.60
N GLY A 432 29.52 7.50 -26.64
CA GLY A 432 30.68 7.14 -27.46
C GLY A 432 30.98 8.29 -28.40
N ASN A 433 31.83 9.22 -27.93
CA ASN A 433 32.55 10.25 -28.67
C ASN A 433 31.99 10.62 -30.05
N ASN A 434 30.98 11.49 -30.09
CA ASN A 434 30.94 12.53 -31.11
C ASN A 434 30.05 13.68 -30.63
N ARG A 435 30.61 14.89 -30.63
CA ARG A 435 29.87 16.13 -30.33
C ARG A 435 29.12 16.57 -31.59
N PRO A 436 27.79 16.71 -31.58
CA PRO A 436 27.12 17.68 -32.43
C PRO A 436 26.79 18.92 -31.59
N HIS A 437 27.15 20.08 -32.14
CA HIS A 437 26.77 21.38 -31.61
C HIS A 437 25.25 21.58 -31.74
N SER A 438 24.49 21.18 -30.73
CA SER A 438 23.11 21.66 -30.49
C SER A 438 22.81 21.71 -28.99
N ARG A 439 23.56 22.56 -28.29
CA ARG A 439 23.34 22.85 -26.87
C ARG A 439 22.04 23.65 -26.71
N GLY A 440 20.98 22.99 -26.27
CA GLY A 440 19.92 23.68 -25.52
C GLY A 440 18.51 23.16 -25.67
N ARG A 441 18.17 22.02 -25.05
CA ARG A 441 16.81 21.80 -24.49
C ARG A 441 16.64 20.53 -23.65
N PHE A 442 17.46 19.51 -23.85
CA PHE A 442 17.21 18.19 -23.25
C PHE A 442 18.03 17.83 -22.00
N SER A 443 19.27 18.33 -21.84
CA SER A 443 20.13 17.86 -20.73
C SER A 443 19.69 18.33 -19.33
N ARG A 444 18.99 19.48 -19.21
CA ARG A 444 18.53 20.01 -17.91
C ARG A 444 17.35 19.24 -17.30
N ASN A 445 16.50 18.61 -18.11
CA ASN A 445 15.40 17.77 -17.58
C ASN A 445 15.93 16.45 -17.02
N MET A 446 17.03 15.92 -17.57
CA MET A 446 17.62 14.65 -17.14
C MET A 446 18.30 14.74 -15.77
N HIS A 447 18.94 15.88 -15.43
CA HIS A 447 19.51 16.10 -14.10
C HIS A 447 18.45 16.38 -13.02
N GLN A 448 17.31 16.98 -13.37
CA GLN A 448 16.20 17.18 -12.41
C GLN A 448 15.42 15.88 -12.18
N LEU A 449 15.23 15.04 -13.20
CA LEU A 449 14.62 13.70 -13.09
C LEU A 449 15.52 12.67 -12.39
N LYS A 450 16.85 12.79 -12.48
CA LYS A 450 17.78 11.97 -11.67
C LYS A 450 17.71 12.30 -10.18
N ARG A 451 17.42 13.56 -9.80
CA ARG A 451 17.12 13.94 -8.40
C ARG A 451 15.76 13.40 -7.94
N ASP A 452 14.74 13.40 -8.81
CA ASP A 452 13.42 12.85 -8.48
C ASP A 452 13.42 11.31 -8.40
N LYS A 453 14.30 10.62 -9.13
CA LYS A 453 14.55 9.16 -8.98
C LYS A 453 15.15 8.79 -7.61
N GLN A 454 15.82 9.69 -6.91
CA GLN A 454 16.31 9.44 -5.54
C GLN A 454 15.22 9.61 -4.47
N VAL A 455 14.05 10.14 -4.84
CA VAL A 455 12.93 10.40 -3.92
C VAL A 455 11.70 9.53 -4.22
N LEU A 456 11.65 8.90 -5.39
CA LEU A 456 10.55 8.05 -5.84
C LEU A 456 11.08 6.83 -6.60
N VAL A 457 11.60 5.85 -5.85
CA VAL A 457 11.58 4.42 -6.20
C VAL A 457 11.34 3.67 -4.90
#